data_AF-A0A383BF91-F1
#
_entry.id   AF-A0A383BF91-F1
#
_cell.length_a   1.000
_cell.length_b   1.000
_cell.length_c   1.000
_cell.angle_alpha   90.00
_cell.angle_beta   90.00
_cell.angle_gamma   90.00
#
_symmetry.space_group_name_H-M   'P 1'
#
loop_
_entity.id
_entity.type
_entity.pdbx_description
1 polymer ?
#
loop_
_entity_poly.entity_id
_entity_poly.type
_entity_poly.pdbx_seq_one_letter_code
_entity_poly.pdbx_strand_id
1 'polypeptide(L)' 'MSYYRINTLIQDIFRRYIMSKETGKSRVLTSSEFKRVVKMQQTNKYAIRNICCLYISYFLGLRAKEIAS' A
#
# COMPACT_ATOMS: atom_id res chain seq x y z
N MET A 1 -22.44 -11.46 -19.03
CA MET A 1 -21.16 -11.71 -18.34
C MET A 1 -20.90 -10.55 -17.37
N SER A 2 -21.21 -10.72 -16.09
CA SER A 2 -21.35 -9.60 -15.14
C SER A 2 -19.99 -9.02 -14.71
N TYR A 3 -19.78 -7.71 -14.87
CA TYR A 3 -18.55 -6.96 -14.50
C TYR A 3 -18.02 -7.27 -13.10
N TYR A 4 -18.92 -7.65 -12.18
CA TYR A 4 -18.57 -8.06 -10.82
C TYR A 4 -17.74 -9.34 -10.77
N ARG A 5 -17.97 -10.29 -11.68
CA ARG A 5 -17.24 -11.57 -11.76
C ARG A 5 -15.80 -11.40 -12.26
N ILE A 6 -15.54 -10.39 -13.09
CA ILE A 6 -14.20 -10.05 -13.58
C ILE A 6 -13.40 -9.38 -12.47
N ASN A 7 -14.02 -8.46 -11.71
CA ASN A 7 -13.36 -7.79 -10.59
C ASN A 7 -13.01 -8.77 -9.46
N THR A 8 -13.90 -9.72 -9.12
CA THR A 8 -13.58 -10.74 -8.11
C THR A 8 -12.45 -11.65 -8.57
N LEU A 9 -12.42 -12.07 -9.84
CA LEU A 9 -11.33 -12.86 -10.40
C LEU A 9 -9.98 -12.12 -10.35
N ILE A 10 -9.95 -10.82 -10.67
CA ILE A 10 -8.74 -10.01 -10.60
C ILE A 10 -8.25 -9.86 -9.15
N GLN A 11 -9.16 -9.61 -8.22
CA GLN A 11 -8.83 -9.53 -6.79
C GLN A 11 -8.33 -10.88 -6.25
N ASP A 12 -8.92 -12.00 -6.68
CA ASP A 12 -8.50 -13.35 -6.29
C ASP A 12 -7.14 -13.72 -6.89
N ILE A 13 -6.86 -13.35 -8.14
CA ILE A 13 -5.55 -13.55 -8.78
C ILE A 13 -4.49 -12.70 -8.08
N PHE A 14 -4.80 -11.45 -7.77
CA PHE A 14 -3.92 -10.55 -7.01
C PHE A 14 -3.65 -11.08 -5.59
N ARG A 15 -4.69 -11.59 -4.92
CA ARG A 15 -4.59 -12.20 -3.59
C ARG A 15 -3.76 -13.49 -3.61
N ARG A 16 -3.95 -14.35 -4.62
CA ARG A 16 -3.15 -15.58 -4.80
C ARG A 16 -1.69 -15.28 -5.11
N TYR A 17 -1.39 -14.22 -5.85
CA TYR A 17 -0.02 -13.77 -6.07
C TYR A 17 0.65 -13.29 -4.76
N ILE A 18 -0.11 -12.62 -3.88
CA ILE A 18 0.37 -12.14 -2.59
C ILE A 18 0.69 -13.28 -1.61
N MET A 19 -0.07 -14.39 -1.62
CA MET A 19 0.11 -15.50 -0.68
C MET A 19 1.25 -16.48 -1.02
N SER A 20 1.87 -16.37 -2.21
CA SER A 20 2.96 -17.26 -2.64
C SER A 20 4.34 -16.86 -2.10
N LYS A 21 4.49 -15.66 -1.50
CA LYS A 21 5.74 -15.24 -0.86
C LYS A 21 5.71 -15.53 0.64
N GLU A 22 6.75 -16.20 1.13
CA GLU A 22 7.05 -16.58 2.51
C GLU A 22 6.25 -15.83 3.57
N THR A 23 5.29 -16.52 4.18
CA THR A 23 4.49 -16.01 5.29
C THR A 23 5.40 -15.76 6.48
N GLY A 24 5.68 -14.50 6.79
CA GLY A 24 6.41 -14.11 8.00
C GLY A 24 7.40 -12.95 7.81
N LYS A 25 7.76 -12.59 6.57
CA LYS A 25 8.62 -11.42 6.31
C LYS A 25 7.79 -10.28 5.72
N SER A 26 7.77 -9.14 6.40
CA SER A 26 7.21 -7.91 5.83
C SER A 26 8.04 -7.50 4.62
N ARG A 27 7.41 -7.40 3.46
CA ARG A 27 8.09 -6.95 2.23
C ARG A 27 8.43 -5.47 2.38
N VAL A 28 9.71 -5.14 2.31
CA VAL A 28 10.18 -3.75 2.24
C VAL A 28 9.86 -3.19 0.86
N LEU A 29 9.25 -2.00 0.80
CA LEU A 29 8.97 -1.30 -0.45
C LEU A 29 10.28 -0.80 -1.07
N THR A 30 10.48 -1.11 -2.35
CA THR A 30 11.54 -0.47 -3.14
C THR A 30 11.20 1.00 -3.40
N SER A 31 12.21 1.81 -3.72
CA SER A 31 12.00 3.26 -3.94
C SER A 31 11.04 3.57 -5.10
N SER A 32 10.98 2.70 -6.12
CA SER A 32 10.05 2.85 -7.24
C SER A 32 8.60 2.56 -6.83
N GLU A 33 8.39 1.57 -5.96
CA GLU A 33 7.07 1.25 -5.42
C GLU A 33 6.60 2.34 -4.45
N PHE A 34 7.49 2.88 -3.62
CA PHE A 34 7.17 4.01 -2.74
C PHE A 34 6.69 5.22 -3.55
N LYS A 35 7.39 5.59 -4.62
CA LYS A 35 6.96 6.69 -5.52
C LYS A 35 5.56 6.44 -6.12
N ARG A 36 5.24 5.19 -6.46
CA ARG A 36 3.92 4.81 -6.95
C ARG A 36 2.83 5.02 -5.88
N VAL A 37 3.10 4.65 -4.64
CA VAL A 37 2.18 4.85 -3.51
C VAL A 37 1.99 6.35 -3.23
N VAL A 38 3.05 7.16 -3.27
CA VAL A 38 2.94 8.62 -3.14
C VAL A 38 2.03 9.20 -4.22
N LYS A 39 2.22 8.81 -5.49
CA LYS A 39 1.38 9.27 -6.60
C LYS A 39 -0.09 8.88 -6.41
N MET A 40 -0.35 7.69 -5.88
CA MET A 40 -1.71 7.24 -5.54
C MET A 40 -2.33 8.08 -4.42
N GLN A 41 -1.56 8.51 -3.42
CA GLN A 41 -2.09 9.33 -2.32
C GLN A 41 -2.40 10.77 -2.73
N GLN A 42 -1.82 11.29 -3.83
CA GLN A 42 -2.08 12.64 -4.32
C GLN A 42 -3.54 12.85 -4.78
N THR A 43 -4.25 11.80 -5.18
CA THR A 43 -5.65 11.88 -5.64
C THR A 43 -6.67 11.79 -4.51
N ASN A 44 -6.21 11.63 -3.26
CA ASN A 44 -7.07 11.43 -2.09
C ASN A 44 -7.49 12.76 -1.44
N LYS A 45 -8.67 12.77 -0.78
CA LYS A 45 -9.23 13.97 -0.10
C LYS A 45 -8.26 14.63 0.90
N TYR A 46 -7.41 13.83 1.56
CA TYR A 46 -6.42 14.28 2.54
C TYR A 46 -5.00 13.95 2.09
N ALA A 47 -4.69 14.21 0.82
CA ALA A 47 -3.43 13.87 0.18
C ALA A 47 -2.19 14.29 0.99
N ILE A 48 -2.14 15.56 1.43
CA ILE A 48 -0.96 16.13 2.11
C ILE A 48 -0.66 15.37 3.41
N ARG A 49 -1.67 15.18 4.27
CA ARG A 49 -1.52 14.45 5.53
C ARG A 49 -1.09 13.01 5.27
N ASN A 50 -1.76 12.32 4.35
CA ASN A 50 -1.48 10.92 4.05
C ASN A 50 -0.07 10.73 3.49
N ILE A 51 0.39 11.64 2.62
CA ILE A 51 1.75 11.63 2.08
C ILE A 51 2.74 11.89 3.22
N CYS A 52 2.50 12.87 4.08
CA CYS A 52 3.37 13.17 5.21
C CYS A 52 3.55 11.95 6.13
N CYS A 53 2.45 11.30 6.53
CA CYS A 53 2.51 10.06 7.32
C CYS A 53 3.28 8.94 6.60
N LEU A 54 3.14 8.83 5.27
CA LEU A 54 3.86 7.84 4.47
C LEU A 54 5.38 8.09 4.48
N TYR A 55 5.80 9.35 4.33
CA TYR A 55 7.21 9.76 4.39
C TYR A 55 7.80 9.51 5.77
N ILE A 56 7.09 9.92 6.82
CA ILE A 56 7.52 9.71 8.21
C ILE A 56 7.70 8.22 8.49
N SER A 57 6.72 7.38 8.14
CA SER A 57 6.82 5.94 8.36
C SER A 57 7.95 5.29 7.54
N TYR A 58 8.13 5.69 6.28
CA TYR A 58 9.10 5.07 5.38
C TYR A 58 10.55 5.44 5.69
N PHE A 59 10.84 6.71 6.01
CA PHE A 59 12.21 7.19 6.24
C PHE A 59 12.65 7.07 7.70
N LEU A 60 11.74 7.28 8.65
CA LEU A 60 12.07 7.23 10.08
C LEU A 60 11.72 5.88 10.72
N GLY A 61 10.99 5.01 10.01
CA GLY A 61 10.59 3.70 10.53
C GLY A 61 9.55 3.77 11.65
N LEU A 62 8.88 4.91 11.82
CA LEU A 62 7.91 5.10 12.89
C LEU A 62 6.68 4.22 12.67
N ARG A 63 6.19 3.65 13.77
CA ARG A 63 4.95 2.89 13.85
C ARG A 63 3.77 3.85 13.92
N ALA A 64 2.60 3.36 13.51
CA ALA A 64 1.39 4.16 13.43
C ALA A 64 1.03 4.90 14.74
N LYS A 65 1.27 4.28 15.90
CA LYS A 65 1.00 4.91 17.20
C LYS A 65 1.92 6.12 17.46
N GLU A 66 3.17 6.06 17.03
CA GLU A 66 4.15 7.14 17.19
C GLU A 66 3.81 8.33 16.28
N ILE A 67 3.19 8.07 15.12
CA ILE A 67 2.75 9.10 14.16
C ILE A 67 1.44 9.76 14.60
N ALA A 68 0.55 9.00 15.26
CA ALA A 68 -0.77 9.45 15.67
C ALA A 68 -0.82 10.08 17.09
N SER A 69 0.33 10.15 17.77
CA SER A 69 0.46 10.74 19.10
C SER A 69 0.43 12.27 19.07
#